data_AF-A0A6B2C9L2-F1
#
_entry.id   AF-A0A6B2C9L2-F1
#
_cell.length_a   1.000
_cell.length_b   1.000
_cell.length_c   1.000
_cell.angle_alpha   90.00
_cell.angle_beta   90.00
_cell.angle_gamma   90.00
#
_symmetry.space_group_name_H-M   'P 1'
#
loop_
_entity.id
_entity.type
_entity.pdbx_description
1 polymer ?
#
loop_
_entity_poly.entity_id
_entity_poly.type
_entity_poly.pdbx_seq_one_letter_code
_entity_poly.pdbx_strand_id
1 'polypeptide(L)'
;MIREIIIILFLMILLIGFVDKIPIILSQEYDPPSIFNTGGGGYYIFYTLLIRSGYKTDVIYSMEDLSKIDPETSVLIIASPDTPISQEDSEKIIIWISRGGFVLALDEIGSLDNLLRKVDVYYGSLIGTVAYAKCVINNKTYEIFLNKYSYIHIKDPENTSYIGTCLESGGYVGFLKKIGSGELFFIGDSSLFINNMIYRKSVSENIVLFRDFVGDREIIFYEGNRVFKIIRMDQIVMGLGSMIRIFSNSIGMMMSKDPLITLSIISFVTIFATLIYFREETGAVKTFSQTRSINNFKEDKKYVVRRYREWLQKSRS
;
A
#
# COMPACT_ATOMS: atom_id res chain seq x y z
N MET A 1 -16.71 23.82 -43.99
CA MET A 1 -17.68 23.54 -42.89
C MET A 1 -17.32 22.30 -42.08
N ILE A 2 -17.33 21.09 -42.67
CA ILE A 2 -17.00 19.84 -41.94
C ILE A 2 -15.58 19.89 -41.35
N ARG A 3 -14.63 20.49 -42.09
CA ARG A 3 -13.25 20.69 -41.64
C ARG A 3 -13.13 21.54 -40.37
N GLU A 4 -13.84 22.67 -40.31
CA GLU A 4 -13.79 23.52 -39.11
C GLU A 4 -14.46 22.84 -37.92
N ILE A 5 -15.54 22.08 -38.15
CA ILE A 5 -16.25 21.35 -37.10
C ILE A 5 -15.37 20.28 -36.44
N ILE A 6 -14.63 19.49 -37.23
CA ILE A 6 -13.73 18.45 -36.69
C ILE A 6 -12.61 19.06 -35.85
N ILE A 7 -12.02 20.18 -36.31
CA ILE A 7 -10.96 20.89 -35.59
C ILE A 7 -11.48 21.46 -34.27
N ILE A 8 -12.67 22.07 -34.28
CA ILE A 8 -13.31 22.62 -33.07
C ILE A 8 -13.66 21.49 -32.09
N LEU A 9 -14.18 20.36 -32.57
CA LEU A 9 -14.52 19.21 -31.73
C LEU A 9 -13.26 18.61 -31.07
N PHE A 10 -12.18 18.48 -31.84
CA PHE A 10 -10.89 18.01 -31.33
C PHE A 10 -10.29 18.97 -30.30
N LEU A 11 -10.34 20.28 -30.58
CA LEU A 11 -9.92 21.31 -29.63
C LEU A 11 -10.76 21.30 -28.36
N MET A 12 -12.08 21.06 -28.45
CA MET A 12 -12.96 20.90 -27.29
C MET A 12 -12.61 19.67 -26.47
N ILE A 13 -12.35 18.52 -27.09
CA ILE A 13 -11.93 17.29 -26.37
C ILE A 13 -10.58 17.52 -25.68
N LEU A 14 -9.65 18.20 -26.33
CA LEU A 14 -8.37 18.62 -25.74
C LEU A 14 -8.59 19.57 -24.55
N LEU A 15 -9.48 20.55 -24.68
CA LEU A 15 -9.83 21.50 -23.62
C LEU A 15 -10.50 20.81 -22.43
N ILE A 16 -11.41 19.87 -22.68
CA ILE A 16 -12.04 19.06 -21.63
C ILE A 16 -10.98 18.23 -20.90
N GLY A 17 -10.06 17.60 -21.62
CA GLY A 17 -8.91 16.89 -21.03
C GLY A 17 -7.89 17.79 -20.31
N PHE A 18 -7.86 19.09 -20.61
CA PHE A 18 -7.04 20.10 -19.92
C PHE A 18 -7.71 20.64 -18.66
N VAL A 19 -9.04 20.77 -18.67
CA VAL A 19 -9.85 21.29 -17.55
C VAL A 19 -10.06 20.20 -16.50
N ASP A 20 -10.29 18.96 -16.94
CA ASP A 20 -10.34 17.82 -16.05
C ASP A 20 -8.90 17.39 -15.73
N LYS A 21 -8.42 17.89 -14.59
CA LYS A 21 -7.22 17.40 -13.89
C LYS A 21 -7.44 15.94 -13.49
N ILE A 22 -7.46 15.01 -14.45
CA ILE A 22 -7.54 13.59 -14.16
C ILE A 22 -6.13 13.17 -13.76
N PRO A 23 -5.86 12.89 -12.47
CA PRO A 23 -4.57 12.36 -12.07
C PRO A 23 -4.41 11.00 -12.75
N ILE A 24 -3.50 10.90 -13.71
CA ILE A 24 -3.07 9.61 -14.26
C ILE A 24 -2.14 9.02 -13.20
N ILE A 25 -2.68 8.17 -12.34
CA ILE A 25 -1.89 7.38 -11.41
C ILE A 25 -1.10 6.37 -12.24
N LEU A 26 0.12 6.73 -12.63
CA LEU A 26 1.10 5.79 -13.14
C LEU A 26 1.39 4.81 -12.01
N SER A 27 1.03 3.53 -12.22
CA SER A 27 1.27 2.46 -11.25
C SER A 27 2.70 2.54 -10.76
N GLN A 28 2.88 2.82 -9.47
CA GLN A 28 4.18 2.62 -8.85
C GLN A 28 4.54 1.14 -9.01
N GLU A 29 5.82 0.87 -9.27
CA GLU A 29 6.37 -0.49 -9.40
C GLU A 29 6.23 -1.29 -8.07
N TYR A 30 5.97 -0.56 -6.98
CA TYR A 30 5.62 -1.06 -5.66
C TYR A 30 4.46 -0.20 -5.14
N ASP A 31 3.33 -0.81 -4.76
CA ASP A 31 2.13 -0.13 -4.26
C ASP A 31 2.23 -0.08 -2.72
N PRO A 32 2.83 0.98 -2.11
CA PRO A 32 3.30 0.92 -0.73
C PRO A 32 2.13 0.88 0.26
N PRO A 33 2.30 0.23 1.42
CA PRO A 33 1.30 0.15 2.47
C PRO A 33 1.13 1.51 3.17
N SER A 34 0.33 2.40 2.58
CA SER A 34 0.01 3.73 3.09
C SER A 34 -1.49 3.93 3.27
N ILE A 35 -1.91 4.64 4.32
CA ILE A 35 -3.33 4.96 4.56
C ILE A 35 -3.92 5.89 3.48
N PHE A 36 -3.08 6.62 2.75
CA PHE A 36 -3.50 7.49 1.63
C PHE A 36 -3.60 6.73 0.31
N ASN A 37 -3.09 5.50 0.28
CA ASN A 37 -3.12 4.66 -0.89
C ASN A 37 -4.45 3.90 -0.98
N THR A 38 -5.26 4.23 -1.99
CA THR A 38 -6.53 3.55 -2.29
C THR A 38 -6.38 2.35 -3.22
N GLY A 39 -5.16 2.08 -3.71
CA GLY A 39 -4.78 0.93 -4.53
C GLY A 39 -4.79 -0.39 -3.74
N GLY A 40 -4.44 -1.49 -4.40
CA GLY A 40 -4.55 -2.83 -3.81
C GLY A 40 -3.59 -3.09 -2.64
N GLY A 41 -2.41 -2.48 -2.68
CA GLY A 41 -1.37 -2.51 -1.67
C GLY A 41 -1.49 -1.43 -0.59
N GLY A 42 -2.46 -0.54 -0.68
CA GLY A 42 -2.66 0.52 0.31
C GLY A 42 -3.37 0.06 1.58
N TYR A 43 -3.42 0.93 2.60
CA TYR A 43 -4.05 0.68 3.93
C TYR A 43 -5.34 1.48 4.13
N TYR A 44 -5.79 2.24 3.14
CA TYR A 44 -6.95 3.13 3.25
C TYR A 44 -8.22 2.45 3.82
N ILE A 45 -8.49 1.21 3.42
CA ILE A 45 -9.67 0.47 3.92
C ILE A 45 -9.49 0.08 5.38
N PHE A 46 -8.28 -0.35 5.79
CA PHE A 46 -7.98 -0.68 7.18
C PHE A 46 -8.15 0.55 8.07
N TYR A 47 -7.53 1.66 7.68
CA TYR A 47 -7.67 2.95 8.36
C TYR A 47 -9.15 3.37 8.52
N THR A 48 -9.93 3.29 7.44
CA THR A 48 -11.37 3.61 7.47
C THR A 48 -12.16 2.65 8.37
N LEU A 49 -11.79 1.37 8.41
CA LEU A 49 -12.41 0.37 9.28
C LEU A 49 -12.19 0.73 10.76
N LEU A 50 -10.98 1.14 11.13
CA LEU A 50 -10.63 1.53 12.50
C LEU A 50 -11.45 2.74 12.97
N ILE A 51 -11.50 3.81 12.17
CA ILE A 51 -12.31 5.00 12.47
C ILE A 51 -13.78 4.61 12.64
N ARG A 52 -14.33 3.81 11.72
CA ARG A 52 -15.74 3.37 11.80
C ARG A 52 -16.00 2.51 13.04
N SER A 53 -14.98 1.78 13.50
CA SER A 53 -15.03 0.97 14.72
C SER A 53 -14.94 1.79 16.00
N GLY A 54 -14.77 3.12 15.91
CA GLY A 54 -14.73 4.03 17.05
C GLY A 54 -13.32 4.27 17.60
N TYR A 55 -12.28 3.75 16.95
CA TYR A 55 -10.91 4.05 17.34
C TYR A 55 -10.58 5.52 17.06
N LYS A 56 -9.86 6.14 17.99
CA LYS A 56 -9.14 7.40 17.71
C LYS A 56 -7.93 7.05 16.86
N THR A 57 -7.79 7.76 15.75
CA THR A 57 -6.68 7.58 14.83
C THR A 57 -6.01 8.92 14.54
N ASP A 58 -4.69 8.95 14.54
CA ASP A 58 -3.91 10.10 14.11
C ASP A 58 -2.77 9.67 13.18
N VAL A 59 -2.11 10.63 12.54
CA VAL A 59 -1.06 10.41 11.55
C VAL A 59 0.11 11.32 11.84
N ILE A 60 1.30 10.74 11.93
CA ILE A 60 2.55 11.49 12.04
C ILE A 60 3.41 11.29 10.79
N TYR A 61 4.11 12.36 10.40
CA TYR A 61 4.99 12.38 9.22
C TYR A 61 6.47 12.47 9.60
N SER A 62 6.76 12.74 10.87
CA SER A 62 8.10 12.80 11.44
C SER A 62 8.12 12.08 12.78
N MET A 63 9.20 11.35 13.05
CA MET A 63 9.38 10.71 14.36
C MET A 63 9.58 11.71 15.49
N GLU A 64 9.81 13.00 15.20
CA GLU A 64 9.84 14.04 16.22
C GLU A 64 8.48 14.27 16.89
N ASP A 65 7.39 14.04 16.14
CA ASP A 65 6.04 14.18 16.68
C ASP A 65 5.70 13.08 17.69
N LEU A 66 6.44 11.96 17.69
CA LEU A 66 6.28 10.88 18.66
C LEU A 66 6.52 11.35 20.10
N SER A 67 7.35 12.38 20.29
CA SER A 67 7.61 12.98 21.62
C SER A 67 6.39 13.66 22.24
N LYS A 68 5.38 14.01 21.43
CA LYS A 68 4.15 14.71 21.84
C LYS A 68 3.01 13.75 22.17
N ILE A 69 3.18 12.46 21.87
CA ILE A 69 2.15 11.43 22.01
C ILE A 69 2.43 10.62 23.29
N ASP A 70 1.39 10.41 24.09
CA ASP A 70 1.49 9.60 25.31
C ASP A 70 1.68 8.11 24.96
N PRO A 71 2.84 7.51 25.30
CA PRO A 71 3.12 6.11 24.98
C PRO A 71 2.17 5.11 25.65
N GLU A 72 1.67 5.38 26.85
CA GLU A 72 0.87 4.39 27.59
C GLU A 72 -0.53 4.18 26.98
N THR A 73 -1.05 5.21 26.32
CA THR A 73 -2.40 5.23 25.76
C THR A 73 -2.45 5.02 24.25
N SER A 74 -1.29 4.84 23.60
CA SER A 74 -1.20 4.88 22.15
C SER A 74 -0.45 3.67 21.57
N VAL A 75 -0.76 3.37 20.31
CA VAL A 75 -0.13 2.37 19.46
C VAL A 75 0.44 3.06 18.24
N LEU A 76 1.71 2.83 17.93
CA LEU A 76 2.32 3.30 16.69
C LEU A 76 2.36 2.16 15.65
N ILE A 77 1.79 2.41 14.47
CA ILE A 77 1.86 1.49 13.33
C ILE A 77 2.87 2.04 12.32
N ILE A 78 3.89 1.22 12.01
CA ILE A 78 4.90 1.52 10.99
C ILE A 78 4.83 0.40 9.95
N ALA A 79 4.32 0.71 8.76
CA ALA A 79 4.17 -0.27 7.68
C ALA A 79 5.10 0.08 6.51
N SER A 80 6.20 -0.67 6.39
CA SER A 80 7.21 -0.64 5.31
C SER A 80 7.35 0.75 4.65
N PRO A 81 7.99 1.73 5.33
CA PRO A 81 8.27 3.03 4.73
C PRO A 81 9.11 2.90 3.45
N ASP A 82 8.93 3.84 2.51
CA ASP A 82 9.61 3.77 1.20
C ASP A 82 11.12 4.00 1.32
N THR A 83 11.56 4.70 2.37
CA THR A 83 12.96 4.89 2.72
C THR A 83 13.25 4.35 4.13
N PRO A 84 14.42 3.73 4.36
CA PRO A 84 14.73 3.14 5.66
C PRO A 84 14.65 4.14 6.82
N ILE A 85 14.14 3.69 7.97
CA ILE A 85 14.14 4.48 9.20
C ILE A 85 15.59 4.72 9.64
N SER A 86 15.92 5.96 10.01
CA SER A 86 17.28 6.32 10.42
C SER A 86 17.65 5.69 11.77
N GLN A 87 18.95 5.65 12.09
CA GLN A 87 19.40 5.17 13.40
C GLN A 87 18.86 6.05 14.54
N GLU A 88 18.82 7.37 14.34
CA GLU A 88 18.29 8.33 15.30
C GLU A 88 16.79 8.11 15.55
N ASP A 89 16.01 7.96 14.47
CA ASP A 89 14.58 7.67 14.57
C ASP A 89 14.32 6.32 15.26
N SER A 90 15.15 5.31 14.98
CA SER A 90 15.07 4.02 15.66
C SER A 90 15.29 4.16 17.18
N GLU A 91 16.19 5.03 17.61
CA GLU A 91 16.41 5.31 19.03
C GLU A 91 15.20 6.02 19.67
N LYS A 92 14.59 6.98 18.97
CA LYS A 92 13.35 7.65 19.42
C LYS A 92 12.22 6.64 19.62
N ILE A 93 12.05 5.71 18.68
CA ILE A 93 11.04 4.63 18.76
C ILE A 93 11.32 3.74 19.98
N ILE A 94 12.55 3.27 20.19
CA ILE A 94 12.91 2.41 21.33
C ILE A 94 12.68 3.13 22.67
N ILE A 95 13.04 4.41 22.77
CA ILE A 95 12.77 5.22 23.97
C ILE A 95 11.26 5.34 24.21
N TRP A 96 10.47 5.59 23.17
CA TRP A 96 9.01 5.69 23.28
C TRP A 96 8.37 4.37 23.71
N ILE A 97 8.80 3.23 23.14
CA ILE A 97 8.38 1.89 23.58
C ILE A 97 8.73 1.68 25.06
N SER A 98 9.97 2.01 25.47
CA SER A 98 10.43 1.80 26.84
C SER A 98 9.56 2.48 27.91
N ARG A 99 8.85 3.54 27.53
CA ARG A 99 7.93 4.34 28.35
C ARG A 99 6.49 3.82 28.37
N GLY A 100 6.19 2.66 27.79
CA GLY A 100 4.85 2.06 27.76
C GLY A 100 4.20 1.95 26.37
N GLY A 101 4.90 2.47 25.36
CA GLY A 101 4.45 2.48 23.97
C GLY A 101 4.30 1.07 23.41
N PHE A 102 3.28 0.87 22.58
CA PHE A 102 3.17 -0.34 21.77
C PHE A 102 3.45 0.00 20.31
N VAL A 103 4.41 -0.68 19.69
CA VAL A 103 4.74 -0.49 18.26
C VAL A 103 4.38 -1.74 17.50
N LEU A 104 3.53 -1.59 16.48
CA LEU A 104 3.30 -2.59 15.44
C LEU A 104 4.14 -2.24 14.21
N ALA A 105 5.24 -2.95 14.04
CA ALA A 105 6.16 -2.79 12.93
C ALA A 105 5.93 -3.89 11.89
N LEU A 106 5.60 -3.50 10.66
CA LEU A 106 5.29 -4.42 9.57
C LEU A 106 6.21 -4.12 8.40
N ASP A 107 7.13 -5.01 8.06
CA ASP A 107 8.09 -4.76 6.98
C ASP A 107 8.70 -6.05 6.44
N GLU A 108 8.73 -6.21 5.12
CA GLU A 108 9.35 -7.33 4.44
C GLU A 108 10.61 -6.95 3.65
N ILE A 109 10.86 -5.66 3.42
CA ILE A 109 11.92 -5.20 2.49
C ILE A 109 13.16 -4.64 3.20
N GLY A 110 13.19 -4.57 4.52
CA GLY A 110 14.35 -4.10 5.28
C GLY A 110 14.35 -2.60 5.58
N SER A 111 13.24 -1.90 5.36
CA SER A 111 13.09 -0.49 5.72
C SER A 111 13.22 -0.24 7.24
N LEU A 112 12.99 -1.28 8.06
CA LEU A 112 13.08 -1.24 9.52
C LEU A 112 14.35 -1.92 10.09
N ASP A 113 15.37 -2.20 9.27
CA ASP A 113 16.58 -2.92 9.72
C ASP A 113 17.28 -2.24 10.90
N ASN A 114 17.38 -0.90 10.88
CA ASN A 114 17.97 -0.14 11.99
C ASN A 114 17.21 -0.33 13.31
N LEU A 115 15.88 -0.44 13.27
CA LEU A 115 15.05 -0.70 14.45
C LEU A 115 15.23 -2.14 14.94
N LEU A 116 15.23 -3.12 14.03
CA LEU A 116 15.39 -4.53 14.38
C LEU A 116 16.76 -4.84 15.00
N ARG A 117 17.83 -4.21 14.51
CA ARG A 117 19.17 -4.36 15.09
C ARG A 117 19.25 -3.90 16.54
N LYS A 118 18.44 -2.90 16.96
CA LYS A 118 18.38 -2.45 18.36
C LYS A 118 17.83 -3.52 19.31
N VAL A 119 17.17 -4.54 18.77
CA VAL A 119 16.59 -5.65 19.53
C VAL A 119 17.22 -7.01 19.19
N ASP A 120 18.38 -7.02 18.52
CA ASP A 120 19.12 -8.20 18.09
C ASP A 120 18.34 -9.12 17.13
N VAL A 121 17.57 -8.51 16.22
CA VAL A 121 16.85 -9.20 15.14
C VAL A 121 17.36 -8.72 13.78
N TYR A 122 17.42 -9.64 12.81
CA TYR A 122 17.91 -9.39 11.46
C TYR A 122 16.97 -9.98 10.43
N TYR A 123 16.89 -9.36 9.25
CA TYR A 123 16.16 -9.93 8.12
C TYR A 123 16.81 -11.21 7.61
N GLY A 124 15.97 -12.18 7.26
CA GLY A 124 16.30 -13.38 6.52
C GLY A 124 15.89 -13.25 5.05
N SER A 125 15.53 -14.38 4.43
CA SER A 125 15.09 -14.41 3.04
C SER A 125 13.67 -13.90 2.85
N LEU A 126 13.47 -13.16 1.76
CA LEU A 126 12.16 -12.72 1.29
C LEU A 126 11.44 -13.84 0.55
N ILE A 127 10.18 -14.06 0.90
CA ILE A 127 9.29 -15.08 0.38
C ILE A 127 8.12 -14.41 -0.36
N GLY A 128 8.03 -14.69 -1.66
CA GLY A 128 7.02 -14.12 -2.57
C GLY A 128 5.76 -14.96 -2.74
N THR A 129 5.28 -15.61 -1.69
CA THR A 129 4.11 -16.50 -1.72
C THR A 129 3.25 -16.28 -0.48
N VAL A 130 1.96 -16.60 -0.60
CA VAL A 130 1.03 -16.63 0.53
C VAL A 130 1.33 -17.81 1.44
N ALA A 131 1.16 -17.63 2.75
CA ALA A 131 1.33 -18.68 3.76
C ALA A 131 0.47 -18.40 4.99
N TYR A 132 0.38 -19.38 5.89
CA TYR A 132 -0.16 -19.15 7.23
C TYR A 132 0.95 -19.29 8.24
N ALA A 133 1.07 -18.32 9.14
CA ALA A 133 1.97 -18.39 10.27
C ALA A 133 1.20 -18.58 11.57
N LYS A 134 1.72 -19.44 12.44
CA LYS A 134 1.19 -19.65 13.78
C LYS A 134 1.90 -18.71 14.74
N CYS A 135 1.17 -17.74 15.29
CA CYS A 135 1.65 -16.84 16.32
C CYS A 135 1.21 -17.35 17.70
N VAL A 136 2.16 -17.58 18.59
CA VAL A 136 1.90 -17.88 20.00
C VAL A 136 2.32 -16.67 20.80
N ILE A 137 1.35 -15.95 21.36
CA ILE A 137 1.59 -14.71 22.09
C ILE A 137 0.73 -14.68 23.34
N ASN A 138 1.34 -14.42 24.52
CA ASN A 138 0.65 -14.44 25.81
C ASN A 138 -0.22 -15.70 26.03
N ASN A 139 0.33 -16.87 25.69
CA ASN A 139 -0.33 -18.19 25.71
C ASN A 139 -1.57 -18.33 24.81
N LYS A 140 -1.87 -17.34 23.96
CA LYS A 140 -2.91 -17.42 22.94
C LYS A 140 -2.29 -17.74 21.59
N THR A 141 -2.96 -18.61 20.84
CA THR A 141 -2.55 -18.98 19.48
C THR A 141 -3.40 -18.24 18.46
N TYR A 142 -2.74 -17.65 17.47
CA TYR A 142 -3.35 -17.02 16.31
C TYR A 142 -2.76 -17.65 15.04
N GLU A 143 -3.58 -17.76 14.01
CA GLU A 143 -3.13 -18.20 12.68
C GLU A 143 -3.27 -17.00 11.75
N ILE A 144 -2.15 -16.36 11.42
CA ILE A 144 -2.15 -15.17 10.57
C ILE A 144 -1.91 -15.54 9.12
N PHE A 145 -2.61 -14.83 8.22
CA PHE A 145 -2.44 -15.00 6.78
C PHE A 145 -1.39 -14.01 6.26
N LEU A 146 -0.33 -14.56 5.67
CA LEU A 146 0.78 -13.84 5.05
C LEU A 146 0.61 -13.80 3.53
N ASN A 147 1.12 -12.75 2.89
CA ASN A 147 1.08 -12.56 1.44
C ASN A 147 2.46 -12.48 0.81
N LYS A 148 3.30 -11.59 1.31
CA LYS A 148 4.69 -11.42 0.88
C LYS A 148 5.49 -11.07 2.12
N TYR A 149 6.28 -12.02 2.59
CA TYR A 149 6.88 -11.94 3.92
C TYR A 149 8.37 -12.27 3.89
N SER A 150 9.09 -11.80 4.88
CA SER A 150 10.48 -12.15 5.12
C SER A 150 10.61 -12.96 6.39
N TYR A 151 11.47 -13.97 6.35
CA TYR A 151 11.94 -14.58 7.58
C TYR A 151 12.77 -13.58 8.38
N ILE A 152 12.89 -13.82 9.67
CA ILE A 152 13.77 -13.10 10.57
C ILE A 152 14.63 -14.04 11.38
N HIS A 153 15.82 -13.55 11.73
CA HIS A 153 16.77 -14.23 12.59
C HIS A 153 16.85 -13.50 13.92
N ILE A 154 16.43 -14.18 14.99
CA ILE A 154 16.55 -13.69 16.36
C ILE A 154 17.87 -14.25 16.91
N LYS A 155 18.80 -13.37 17.31
CA LYS A 155 20.15 -13.78 17.75
C LYS A 155 20.13 -14.65 19.01
N ASP A 156 19.23 -14.35 19.93
CA ASP A 156 19.04 -15.06 21.21
C ASP A 156 17.55 -15.29 21.45
N PRO A 157 16.97 -16.38 20.90
CA PRO A 157 15.54 -16.65 21.00
C PRO A 157 15.11 -17.12 22.41
N GLU A 158 16.05 -17.54 23.26
CA GLU A 158 15.76 -17.95 24.65
C GLU A 158 15.63 -16.76 25.61
N ASN A 159 15.93 -15.55 25.12
CA ASN A 159 15.83 -14.33 25.90
C ASN A 159 14.37 -14.11 26.37
N THR A 160 14.21 -14.05 27.70
CA THR A 160 12.90 -13.85 28.38
C THR A 160 12.15 -12.57 28.01
N SER A 161 12.80 -11.62 27.32
CA SER A 161 12.12 -10.44 26.78
C SER A 161 11.20 -10.74 25.59
N TYR A 162 11.39 -11.86 24.89
CA TYR A 162 10.45 -12.31 23.87
C TYR A 162 9.26 -13.03 24.52
N ILE A 163 8.09 -12.40 24.42
CA ILE A 163 6.83 -12.88 25.04
C ILE A 163 5.87 -13.47 24.00
N GLY A 164 6.26 -13.47 22.73
CA GLY A 164 5.55 -14.16 21.66
C GLY A 164 6.36 -14.28 20.38
N THR A 165 6.05 -15.29 19.58
CA THR A 165 6.70 -15.55 18.29
C THR A 165 5.68 -15.99 17.26
N CYS A 166 5.94 -15.66 15.99
CA CYS A 166 5.19 -16.11 14.84
C CYS A 166 6.08 -16.99 13.98
N LEU A 167 5.65 -18.22 13.73
CA LEU A 167 6.40 -19.19 12.94
C LEU A 167 5.62 -19.60 11.69
N GLU A 168 6.33 -19.62 10.57
CA GLU A 168 5.95 -20.32 9.34
C GLU A 168 6.94 -21.48 9.15
N SER A 169 6.60 -22.47 8.33
CA SER A 169 7.30 -23.76 8.19
C SER A 169 8.83 -23.67 8.08
N GLY A 170 9.38 -22.58 7.52
CA GLY A 170 10.83 -22.38 7.40
C GLY A 170 11.50 -21.49 8.45
N GLY A 171 10.77 -20.88 9.39
CA GLY A 171 11.38 -20.03 10.42
C GLY A 171 10.47 -18.99 11.05
N TYR A 172 11.08 -18.12 11.87
CA TYR A 172 10.39 -16.98 12.47
C TYR A 172 10.03 -15.95 11.39
N VAL A 173 8.80 -15.46 11.44
CA VAL A 173 8.30 -14.38 10.58
C VAL A 173 7.85 -13.18 11.41
N GLY A 174 7.86 -13.28 12.73
CA GLY A 174 7.47 -12.20 13.62
C GLY A 174 7.74 -12.53 15.08
N PHE A 175 7.75 -11.50 15.93
CA PHE A 175 7.98 -11.62 17.36
C PHE A 175 7.28 -10.49 18.12
N LEU A 176 6.89 -10.77 19.36
CA LEU A 176 6.53 -9.77 20.36
C LEU A 176 7.63 -9.71 21.42
N LYS A 177 8.25 -8.54 21.59
CA LYS A 177 9.31 -8.31 22.57
C LYS A 177 8.92 -7.20 23.53
N LYS A 178 9.09 -7.45 24.83
CA LYS A 178 8.95 -6.43 25.87
C LYS A 178 10.21 -5.56 25.95
N ILE A 179 10.03 -4.25 25.96
CA ILE A 179 11.09 -3.26 26.06
C ILE A 179 10.66 -2.24 27.12
N GLY A 180 11.32 -2.24 28.28
CA GLY A 180 10.88 -1.43 29.42
C GLY A 180 9.43 -1.76 29.82
N SER A 181 8.57 -0.75 29.84
CA SER A 181 7.14 -0.89 30.14
C SER A 181 6.27 -1.15 28.91
N GLY A 182 6.81 -1.03 27.70
CA GLY A 182 6.08 -1.22 26.45
C GLY A 182 6.53 -2.45 25.67
N GLU A 183 6.03 -2.54 24.44
CA GLU A 183 6.18 -3.73 23.60
C GLU A 183 6.40 -3.37 22.12
N LEU A 184 7.26 -4.15 21.46
CA LEU A 184 7.45 -4.12 20.01
C LEU A 184 6.92 -5.42 19.42
N PHE A 185 5.85 -5.32 18.62
CA PHE A 185 5.37 -6.40 17.79
C PHE A 185 5.86 -6.19 16.36
N PHE A 186 6.76 -7.05 15.90
CA PHE A 186 7.22 -7.05 14.53
C PHE A 186 6.64 -8.24 13.75
N ILE A 187 6.21 -8.00 12.52
CA ILE A 187 5.89 -9.05 11.55
C ILE A 187 6.56 -8.70 10.22
N GLY A 188 7.24 -9.68 9.66
CA GLY A 188 8.00 -9.59 8.42
C GLY A 188 7.12 -9.44 7.17
N ASP A 189 5.91 -8.90 7.26
CA ASP A 189 4.94 -8.77 6.17
C ASP A 189 4.15 -7.47 6.32
N SER A 190 4.44 -6.48 5.48
CA SER A 190 3.68 -5.23 5.44
C SER A 190 2.36 -5.33 4.70
N SER A 191 2.07 -6.46 4.05
CA SER A 191 0.80 -6.72 3.39
C SER A 191 -0.32 -7.16 4.35
N LEU A 192 -0.05 -7.31 5.65
CA LEU A 192 -0.98 -7.90 6.61
C LEU A 192 -2.40 -7.28 6.60
N PHE A 193 -2.47 -5.96 6.35
CA PHE A 193 -3.69 -5.17 6.35
C PHE A 193 -3.93 -4.39 5.05
N ILE A 194 -3.31 -4.80 3.93
CA ILE A 194 -3.55 -4.09 2.67
C ILE A 194 -4.98 -4.27 2.19
N ASN A 195 -5.43 -3.32 1.39
CA ASN A 195 -6.76 -3.26 0.79
C ASN A 195 -7.15 -4.60 0.14
N ASN A 196 -6.26 -5.24 -0.61
CA ASN A 196 -6.52 -6.55 -1.24
C ASN A 196 -6.62 -7.73 -0.25
N MET A 197 -6.10 -7.59 0.97
CA MET A 197 -6.08 -8.63 1.99
C MET A 197 -7.32 -8.57 2.89
N ILE A 198 -7.75 -7.39 3.30
CA ILE A 198 -8.86 -7.20 4.25
C ILE A 198 -10.15 -7.92 3.83
N TYR A 199 -10.41 -8.07 2.53
CA TYR A 199 -11.62 -8.73 2.02
C TYR A 199 -11.60 -10.26 2.15
N ARG A 200 -10.42 -10.88 2.35
CA ARG A 200 -10.29 -12.33 2.39
C ARG A 200 -10.77 -12.88 3.73
N LYS A 201 -11.52 -13.99 3.68
CA LYS A 201 -12.00 -14.68 4.90
C LYS A 201 -10.86 -15.02 5.86
N SER A 202 -9.72 -15.44 5.33
CA SER A 202 -8.50 -15.83 6.07
C SER A 202 -7.79 -14.67 6.79
N VAL A 203 -8.17 -13.42 6.52
CA VAL A 203 -7.57 -12.23 7.15
C VAL A 203 -8.34 -11.80 8.41
N SER A 204 -9.46 -12.47 8.71
CA SER A 204 -10.25 -12.17 9.92
C SER A 204 -9.43 -12.37 11.20
N GLU A 205 -8.52 -13.34 11.18
CA GLU A 205 -7.60 -13.67 12.25
C GLU A 205 -6.53 -12.57 12.44
N ASN A 206 -6.05 -11.95 11.35
CA ASN A 206 -5.13 -10.80 11.43
C ASN A 206 -5.80 -9.61 12.15
N ILE A 207 -7.09 -9.36 11.87
CA ILE A 207 -7.85 -8.28 12.51
C ILE A 207 -8.13 -8.60 13.99
N VAL A 208 -8.41 -9.86 14.32
CA VAL A 208 -8.59 -10.30 15.71
C VAL A 208 -7.29 -10.15 16.50
N LEU A 209 -6.17 -10.59 15.93
CA LEU A 209 -4.83 -10.40 16.49
C LEU A 209 -4.57 -8.91 16.76
N PHE A 210 -4.76 -8.05 15.75
CA PHE A 210 -4.57 -6.61 15.88
C PHE A 210 -5.37 -6.02 17.03
N ARG A 211 -6.67 -6.31 17.09
CA ARG A 211 -7.56 -5.77 18.12
C ARG A 211 -7.13 -6.19 19.53
N ASP A 212 -6.73 -7.45 19.70
CA ASP A 212 -6.34 -7.96 21.00
C ASP A 212 -5.08 -7.25 21.56
N PHE A 213 -4.19 -6.73 20.70
CA PHE A 213 -3.03 -5.93 21.12
C PHE A 213 -3.34 -4.46 21.30
N VAL A 214 -4.12 -3.88 20.39
CA VAL A 214 -4.41 -2.45 20.43
C VAL A 214 -5.34 -2.10 21.58
N GLY A 215 -6.30 -2.97 21.92
CA GLY A 215 -7.28 -2.71 22.96
C GLY A 215 -8.10 -1.46 22.65
N ASP A 216 -8.10 -0.49 23.57
CA ASP A 216 -8.76 0.83 23.45
C ASP A 216 -7.77 1.98 23.18
N ARG A 217 -6.50 1.66 22.86
CA ARG A 217 -5.46 2.66 22.63
C ARG A 217 -5.74 3.49 21.37
N GLU A 218 -5.26 4.73 21.37
CA GLU A 218 -5.22 5.56 20.17
C GLU A 218 -4.23 4.98 19.15
N ILE A 219 -4.62 4.94 17.88
CA ILE A 219 -3.79 4.38 16.82
C ILE A 219 -3.13 5.49 16.02
N ILE A 220 -1.80 5.50 16.01
CA ILE A 220 -0.98 6.46 15.31
C ILE A 220 -0.36 5.77 14.10
N PHE A 221 -0.62 6.27 12.90
CA PHE A 221 0.04 5.79 11.68
C PHE A 221 1.27 6.65 11.37
N TYR A 222 2.41 6.00 11.14
CA TYR A 222 3.58 6.66 10.60
C TYR A 222 3.55 6.67 9.08
N GLU A 223 3.45 7.87 8.49
CA GLU A 223 3.47 8.11 7.04
C GLU A 223 4.67 8.98 6.62
N GLY A 224 5.67 9.10 7.48
CA GLY A 224 6.97 9.66 7.12
C GLY A 224 7.77 8.75 6.20
N ASN A 225 8.87 9.26 5.65
CA ASN A 225 9.78 8.50 4.79
C ASN A 225 9.14 7.91 3.51
N ARG A 226 7.98 8.43 3.10
CA ARG A 226 7.29 8.12 1.85
C ARG A 226 7.87 8.93 0.69
N VAL A 227 8.07 8.29 -0.46
CA VAL A 227 8.50 8.93 -1.70
C VAL A 227 7.28 9.14 -2.58
N PHE A 228 6.65 10.30 -2.40
CA PHE A 228 5.57 10.73 -3.28
C PHE A 228 6.16 11.11 -4.65
N LYS A 229 5.94 10.27 -5.66
CA LYS A 229 6.22 10.65 -7.05
C LYS A 229 5.18 11.67 -7.50
N ILE A 230 5.51 12.94 -7.32
CA ILE A 230 4.77 14.04 -7.94
C ILE A 230 5.09 14.00 -9.43
N ILE A 231 4.15 13.50 -10.24
CA ILE A 231 4.24 13.65 -11.69
C ILE A 231 4.12 15.15 -11.95
N ARG A 232 5.21 15.75 -12.41
CA ARG A 232 5.22 17.18 -12.72
C ARG A 232 4.37 17.40 -13.97
N MET A 233 3.48 18.39 -13.91
CA MET A 233 2.51 18.67 -14.97
C MET A 233 3.18 19.04 -16.29
N ASP A 234 4.40 19.58 -16.25
CA ASP A 234 5.23 19.86 -17.42
C ASP A 234 5.57 18.62 -18.24
N GLN A 235 5.76 17.45 -17.62
CA GLN A 235 6.02 16.19 -18.32
C GLN A 235 4.78 15.72 -19.09
N ILE A 236 3.58 15.88 -18.50
CA ILE A 236 2.31 15.58 -19.16
C ILE A 236 2.09 16.55 -20.33
N VAL A 237 2.30 17.85 -20.10
CA VAL A 237 2.17 18.90 -21.11
C VAL A 237 3.18 18.70 -22.25
N MET A 238 4.42 18.30 -21.95
CA MET A 238 5.44 18.01 -22.96
C MET A 238 5.09 16.77 -23.79
N GLY A 239 4.55 15.73 -23.15
CA GLY A 239 4.01 14.56 -23.84
C GLY A 239 2.85 14.92 -24.78
N LEU A 240 1.85 15.67 -24.29
CA LEU A 240 0.72 16.14 -25.08
C LEU A 240 1.16 17.07 -26.22
N GLY A 241 2.06 18.02 -25.95
CA GLY A 241 2.62 18.93 -26.96
C GLY A 241 3.38 18.18 -28.06
N SER A 242 4.10 17.11 -27.70
CA SER A 242 4.78 16.24 -28.66
C SER A 242 3.77 15.48 -29.53
N MET A 243 2.69 14.94 -28.94
CA MET A 243 1.61 14.30 -29.68
C MET A 243 0.92 15.27 -30.65
N ILE A 244 0.62 16.50 -30.21
CA ILE A 244 0.01 17.54 -31.06
C ILE A 244 0.93 17.89 -32.25
N ARG A 245 2.25 18.03 -32.02
CA ARG A 245 3.21 18.29 -33.10
C ARG A 245 3.28 17.13 -34.09
N ILE A 246 3.34 15.89 -33.60
CA ILE A 246 3.32 14.70 -34.46
C ILE A 246 2.04 14.68 -35.29
N PHE A 247 0.88 14.93 -34.67
CA PHE A 247 -0.41 14.94 -35.35
C PHE A 247 -0.51 16.07 -36.39
N SER A 248 -0.06 17.27 -36.04
CA SER A 248 -0.02 18.42 -36.95
C SER A 248 0.87 18.16 -38.16
N ASN A 249 2.05 17.57 -37.94
CA ASN A 249 2.97 17.21 -39.03
C ASN A 249 2.37 16.11 -39.92
N SER A 250 1.75 15.10 -39.33
CA SER A 250 1.05 14.05 -40.07
C SER A 250 -0.10 14.59 -40.92
N ILE A 251 -0.90 15.54 -40.43
CA ILE A 251 -1.95 16.18 -41.24
C ILE A 251 -1.33 16.95 -42.42
N GLY A 252 -0.27 17.72 -42.18
CA GLY A 252 0.42 18.45 -43.24
C GLY A 252 0.97 17.51 -44.32
N MET A 253 1.52 16.37 -43.90
CA MET A 253 2.03 15.33 -44.78
C MET A 253 0.92 14.58 -45.54
N MET A 254 -0.22 14.27 -44.91
CA MET A 254 -1.41 13.69 -45.56
C MET A 254 -2.03 14.62 -46.62
N MET A 255 -1.86 15.93 -46.48
CA MET A 255 -2.31 16.90 -47.49
C MET A 255 -1.31 17.12 -48.62
N SER A 256 -0.08 16.59 -48.51
CA SER A 256 0.80 16.47 -49.67
C SER A 256 0.15 15.43 -50.60
N LYS A 257 -0.01 15.73 -51.89
CA LYS A 257 -0.65 14.83 -52.87
C LYS A 257 0.16 13.54 -53.14
N ASP A 258 1.14 13.23 -52.29
CA ASP A 258 2.00 12.07 -52.42
C ASP A 258 1.33 10.83 -51.80
N PRO A 259 0.99 9.82 -52.63
CA PRO A 259 0.33 8.61 -52.16
C PRO A 259 1.22 7.76 -51.24
N LEU A 260 2.55 7.82 -51.34
CA LEU A 260 3.46 7.07 -50.47
C LEU A 260 3.42 7.60 -49.04
N ILE A 261 3.43 8.93 -48.90
CA ILE A 261 3.36 9.60 -47.59
C ILE A 261 2.02 9.31 -46.91
N THR A 262 0.93 9.33 -47.67
CA THR A 262 -0.40 8.99 -47.16
C THR A 262 -0.47 7.54 -46.65
N LEU A 263 0.12 6.60 -47.40
CA LEU A 263 0.17 5.19 -47.01
C LEU A 263 0.98 4.96 -45.74
N SER A 264 2.12 5.66 -45.58
CA SER A 264 2.97 5.58 -44.38
C SER A 264 2.28 6.11 -43.12
N ILE A 265 1.44 7.13 -43.25
CA ILE A 265 0.68 7.67 -42.11
C ILE A 265 -0.45 6.73 -41.73
N ILE A 266 -1.17 6.18 -42.72
CA ILE A 266 -2.22 5.18 -42.46
C ILE A 266 -1.63 3.95 -41.76
N SER A 267 -0.47 3.46 -42.21
CA SER A 267 0.19 2.31 -41.56
C SER A 267 0.65 2.65 -40.15
N PHE A 268 1.21 3.83 -39.90
CA PHE A 268 1.58 4.28 -38.56
C PHE A 268 0.36 4.37 -37.62
N VAL A 269 -0.74 4.99 -38.08
CA VAL A 269 -1.99 5.10 -37.29
C VAL A 269 -2.57 3.71 -37.02
N THR A 270 -2.54 2.82 -38.01
CA THR A 270 -3.03 1.45 -37.85
C THR A 270 -2.17 0.69 -36.84
N ILE A 271 -0.85 0.72 -36.95
CA ILE A 271 0.07 0.08 -35.99
C ILE A 271 -0.14 0.66 -34.59
N PHE A 272 -0.26 1.99 -34.47
CA PHE A 272 -0.47 2.64 -33.19
C PHE A 272 -1.83 2.26 -32.57
N ALA A 273 -2.90 2.24 -33.37
CA ALA A 273 -4.22 1.78 -32.95
C ALA A 273 -4.20 0.30 -32.56
N THR A 274 -3.49 -0.56 -33.31
CA THR A 274 -3.29 -1.96 -32.98
C THR A 274 -2.49 -2.13 -31.69
N LEU A 275 -1.46 -1.30 -31.44
CA LEU A 275 -0.69 -1.31 -30.19
C LEU A 275 -1.52 -0.81 -29.01
N ILE A 276 -2.35 0.21 -29.18
CA ILE A 276 -3.31 0.64 -28.15
C ILE A 276 -4.32 -0.45 -27.89
N TYR A 277 -4.89 -1.06 -28.92
CA TYR A 277 -5.85 -2.16 -28.80
C TYR A 277 -5.21 -3.37 -28.11
N PHE A 278 -3.99 -3.77 -28.49
CA PHE A 278 -3.24 -4.84 -27.81
C PHE A 278 -2.84 -4.46 -26.39
N ARG A 279 -2.49 -3.20 -26.11
CA ARG A 279 -2.22 -2.71 -24.76
C ARG A 279 -3.51 -2.68 -23.93
N GLU A 280 -4.64 -2.36 -24.53
CA GLU A 280 -5.94 -2.46 -23.87
C GLU A 280 -6.33 -3.91 -23.68
N GLU A 281 -5.98 -4.85 -24.55
CA GLU A 281 -6.33 -6.26 -24.38
C GLU A 281 -5.41 -6.96 -23.38
N THR A 282 -4.08 -6.76 -23.48
CA THR A 282 -3.08 -7.27 -22.53
C THR A 282 -3.06 -6.51 -21.20
N GLY A 283 -3.31 -5.20 -21.26
CA GLY A 283 -3.55 -4.35 -20.11
C GLY A 283 -4.89 -4.68 -19.49
N ALA A 284 -5.96 -4.92 -20.24
CA ALA A 284 -7.23 -5.45 -19.70
C ALA A 284 -7.08 -6.86 -19.17
N VAL A 285 -6.10 -7.69 -19.51
CA VAL A 285 -5.88 -8.90 -18.68
C VAL A 285 -5.52 -8.51 -17.24
N LYS A 286 -4.78 -7.40 -17.03
CA LYS A 286 -4.51 -6.81 -15.71
C LYS A 286 -5.68 -5.95 -15.18
N THR A 287 -6.30 -5.11 -16.00
CA THR A 287 -7.41 -4.24 -15.61
C THR A 287 -8.71 -5.01 -15.47
N PHE A 288 -8.97 -6.10 -16.18
CA PHE A 288 -10.13 -6.99 -15.99
C PHE A 288 -9.97 -7.78 -14.69
N SER A 289 -8.75 -8.07 -14.23
CA SER A 289 -8.52 -8.52 -12.84
C SER A 289 -8.88 -7.43 -11.82
N GLN A 290 -8.58 -6.16 -12.11
CA GLN A 290 -8.92 -5.01 -11.26
C GLN A 290 -10.40 -4.56 -11.35
N THR A 291 -11.05 -4.65 -12.51
CA THR A 291 -12.45 -4.25 -12.74
C THR A 291 -13.39 -5.37 -12.31
N ARG A 292 -12.98 -6.64 -12.41
CA ARG A 292 -13.62 -7.73 -11.67
C ARG A 292 -13.46 -7.51 -10.16
N SER A 293 -12.32 -6.96 -9.71
CA SER A 293 -12.16 -6.46 -8.33
C SER A 293 -13.07 -5.26 -7.99
N ILE A 294 -13.41 -4.36 -8.92
CA ILE A 294 -14.31 -3.20 -8.67
C ILE A 294 -15.80 -3.59 -8.67
N ASN A 295 -16.23 -4.48 -9.56
CA ASN A 295 -17.60 -5.04 -9.50
C ASN A 295 -17.75 -6.00 -8.32
N ASN A 296 -16.72 -6.78 -8.01
CA ASN A 296 -16.63 -7.45 -6.70
C ASN A 296 -16.58 -6.41 -5.58
N PHE A 297 -15.97 -5.23 -5.72
CA PHE A 297 -15.94 -4.20 -4.66
C PHE A 297 -17.33 -3.75 -4.21
N LYS A 298 -18.35 -3.75 -5.08
CA LYS A 298 -19.74 -3.46 -4.67
C LYS A 298 -20.36 -4.62 -3.88
N GLU A 299 -20.11 -5.86 -4.26
CA GLU A 299 -20.52 -7.04 -3.49
C GLU A 299 -19.70 -7.21 -2.20
N ASP A 300 -18.40 -6.99 -2.27
CA ASP A 300 -17.41 -6.97 -1.20
C ASP A 300 -17.66 -5.82 -0.23
N LYS A 301 -18.19 -4.67 -0.67
CA LYS A 301 -18.64 -3.60 0.25
C LYS A 301 -19.85 -4.07 1.06
N LYS A 302 -20.81 -4.78 0.45
CA LYS A 302 -21.91 -5.42 1.19
C LYS A 302 -21.37 -6.52 2.12
N TYR A 303 -20.41 -7.31 1.67
CA TYR A 303 -19.76 -8.35 2.46
C TYR A 303 -18.98 -7.75 3.65
N VAL A 304 -18.21 -6.68 3.46
CA VAL A 304 -17.48 -5.97 4.51
C VAL A 304 -18.44 -5.32 5.47
N VAL A 305 -19.52 -4.67 5.01
CA VAL A 305 -20.53 -4.13 5.92
C VAL A 305 -21.20 -5.26 6.72
N ARG A 306 -21.50 -6.41 6.09
CA ARG A 306 -22.06 -7.57 6.80
C ARG A 306 -21.08 -8.17 7.80
N ARG A 307 -19.82 -8.39 7.40
CA ARG A 307 -18.76 -8.91 8.26
C ARG A 307 -18.40 -7.95 9.38
N TYR A 308 -18.41 -6.65 9.10
CA TYR A 308 -18.26 -5.62 10.11
C TYR A 308 -19.41 -5.67 11.13
N ARG A 309 -20.66 -5.89 10.69
CA ARG A 309 -21.78 -6.14 11.62
C ARG A 309 -21.59 -7.44 12.42
N GLU A 310 -21.15 -8.53 11.79
CA GLU A 310 -20.83 -9.78 12.49
C GLU A 310 -19.69 -9.59 13.50
N TRP A 311 -18.68 -8.79 13.14
CA TRP A 311 -17.52 -8.42 13.96
C TRP A 311 -17.94 -7.55 15.16
N LEU A 312 -18.84 -6.58 14.96
CA LEU A 312 -19.47 -5.78 16.02
C LEU A 312 -20.35 -6.63 16.94
N GLN A 313 -21.01 -7.66 16.42
CA GLN A 313 -21.86 -8.54 17.23
C GLN A 313 -21.03 -9.46 18.13
N LYS A 314 -19.95 -10.05 17.60
CA LYS A 314 -19.03 -10.91 18.38
C LYS A 314 -18.17 -10.16 19.40
N SER A 315 -18.04 -8.85 19.28
CA SER A 315 -17.27 -8.02 20.23
C SER A 315 -18.09 -7.52 21.42
N ARG A 316 -19.42 -7.67 21.38
CA ARG A 316 -20.33 -7.32 22.48
C ARG A 316 -20.75 -8.51 23.35
N SER A 317 -20.33 -9.72 22.98
CA SER A 317 -20.56 -10.99 23.69
C SER A 317 -19.30 -11.46 24.37
#